data_AF-A0A1I2TCQ4-F1
#
_entry.id   AF-A0A1I2TCQ4-F1
#
_cell.length_a   1.000
_cell.length_b   1.000
_cell.length_c   1.000
_cell.angle_alpha   90.00
_cell.angle_beta   90.00
_cell.angle_gamma   90.00
#
_symmetry.space_group_name_H-M   'P 1'
#
loop_
_entity.id
_entity.type
_entity.pdbx_description
1 polymer ?
#
loop_
_entity_poly.entity_id
_entity_poly.type
_entity_poly.pdbx_seq_one_letter_code
_entity_poly.pdbx_strand_id
1 'polypeptide(L)' 'MDYSDPDQRYKKGMNYNEKINFSYELEREIVQNKEELAEIKHGSSDSDRVKDLEERIIKREKLLQQVQNDIHGIDL' A
#
# COMPACT_ATOMS: atom_id res chain seq x y z
N MET A 1 16.90 9.19 8.38
CA MET A 1 15.50 8.80 8.62
C MET A 1 15.09 7.96 7.44
N ASP A 2 14.71 6.70 7.70
CA ASP A 2 14.29 5.76 6.67
C ASP A 2 12.88 6.15 6.24
N TYR A 3 12.73 6.73 5.05
CA TYR A 3 11.45 7.21 4.50
C TYR A 3 10.67 6.06 3.82
N SER A 4 10.86 4.84 4.29
CA SER A 4 10.36 3.61 3.68
C SER A 4 8.94 3.24 4.12
N ASP A 5 8.33 3.97 5.07
CA ASP A 5 6.93 3.77 5.46
C ASP A 5 5.98 4.75 4.74
N PRO A 6 5.16 4.26 3.78
CA PRO A 6 4.24 5.11 3.03
C PRO A 6 3.20 5.82 3.92
N ASP A 7 2.80 5.24 5.05
CA ASP A 7 1.83 5.87 5.97
C ASP A 7 2.42 7.14 6.62
N GLN A 8 3.72 7.14 6.91
CA GLN A 8 4.41 8.33 7.43
C GLN A 8 4.55 9.42 6.37
N ARG A 9 4.80 9.05 5.11
CA ARG A 9 4.85 10.01 3.99
C ARG A 9 3.49 10.70 3.85
N TYR A 10 2.40 9.95 3.94
CA TYR A 10 1.04 10.49 3.83
C TYR A 10 0.70 11.48 4.96
N LYS A 11 1.02 11.13 6.21
CA LYS A 11 0.74 11.97 7.40
C LYS A 11 1.49 13.30 7.44
N LYS A 12 2.56 13.48 6.67
CA LYS A 12 3.32 14.75 6.62
C LYS A 12 2.57 15.87 5.89
N GLY A 13 1.44 15.56 5.26
CA GLY A 13 0.69 16.50 4.45
C GLY A 13 1.26 16.48 3.03
N MET A 14 0.47 15.96 2.11
CA MET A 14 0.74 15.96 0.68
C MET A 14 -0.24 16.91 -0.01
N ASN A 15 0.24 17.65 -1.01
CA ASN A 15 -0.63 18.40 -1.90
C ASN A 15 -1.37 17.47 -2.88
N TYR A 16 -2.35 17.98 -3.60
CA TYR A 16 -3.19 17.18 -4.50
C TYR A 16 -2.38 16.37 -5.53
N ASN A 17 -1.41 16.99 -6.20
CA ASN A 17 -0.58 16.30 -7.20
C ASN A 17 0.34 15.26 -6.57
N GLU A 18 0.84 15.52 -5.36
CA GLU A 18 1.61 14.54 -4.59
C GLU A 18 0.75 13.35 -4.18
N LYS A 19 -0.51 13.57 -3.77
CA LYS A 19 -1.47 12.49 -3.46
C LYS A 19 -1.74 11.61 -4.69
N ILE A 20 -1.91 12.22 -5.87
CA ILE A 20 -2.11 11.49 -7.14
C ILE A 20 -0.88 10.63 -7.49
N ASN A 21 0.32 11.19 -7.43
CA ASN A 21 1.53 10.42 -7.68
C ASN A 21 1.70 9.28 -6.66
N PHE A 22 1.41 9.58 -5.40
CA PHE A 22 1.49 8.62 -4.31
C PHE A 22 0.46 7.50 -4.43
N SER A 23 -0.76 7.76 -4.92
CA SER A 23 -1.74 6.70 -5.19
C SER A 23 -1.24 5.73 -6.26
N TYR A 24 -0.61 6.22 -7.33
CA TYR A 24 -0.02 5.35 -8.35
C TYR A 24 1.17 4.53 -7.82
N GLU A 25 2.02 5.13 -6.98
CA GLU A 25 3.10 4.40 -6.29
C GLU A 25 2.52 3.26 -5.42
N LEU A 26 1.49 3.55 -4.62
CA LEU A 26 0.82 2.57 -3.77
C LEU A 26 0.15 1.45 -4.57
N GLU A 27 -0.56 1.77 -5.64
CA GLU A 27 -1.19 0.77 -6.52
C GLU A 27 -0.15 -0.18 -7.09
N ARG A 28 0.97 0.34 -7.58
CA ARG A 28 2.07 -0.47 -8.11
C ARG A 28 2.66 -1.39 -7.06
N GLU A 29 2.92 -0.88 -5.85
CA GLU A 29 3.43 -1.69 -4.75
C GLU A 29 2.44 -2.79 -4.34
N ILE A 30 1.14 -2.49 -4.28
CA ILE A 30 0.10 -3.47 -3.95
C ILE A 30 0.08 -4.59 -4.98
N VAL A 31 0.15 -4.26 -6.29
CA VAL A 31 0.19 -5.26 -7.36
C VAL A 31 1.43 -6.15 -7.21
N GLN A 32 2.62 -5.56 -7.03
CA GLN A 32 3.85 -6.33 -6.84
C GLN A 32 3.80 -7.25 -5.62
N ASN A 33 3.28 -6.77 -4.49
CA ASN A 33 3.12 -7.60 -3.29
C ASN A 33 2.11 -8.75 -3.53
N LYS A 34 1.04 -8.52 -4.30
CA LYS A 34 0.07 -9.58 -4.65
C LYS A 34 0.66 -10.62 -5.60
N GLU A 35 1.49 -10.21 -6.55
CA GLU A 35 2.24 -11.12 -7.43
C GLU A 35 3.19 -11.98 -6.60
N GLU A 36 4.00 -11.37 -5.72
CA GLU A 36 4.88 -12.11 -4.79
C GLU A 36 4.08 -13.08 -3.91
N LEU A 37 2.92 -12.65 -3.39
CA LEU A 37 2.05 -13.52 -2.59
C LEU A 37 1.56 -14.73 -3.39
N ALA A 38 1.18 -14.54 -4.65
CA ALA A 38 0.75 -15.62 -5.51
C ALA A 38 1.89 -16.61 -5.77
N GLU A 39 3.09 -16.12 -6.05
CA GLU A 39 4.29 -16.96 -6.25
C GLU A 39 4.62 -17.78 -4.99
N ILE A 40 4.61 -17.14 -3.82
CA ILE A 40 4.90 -17.80 -2.53
C ILE A 40 3.84 -18.87 -2.23
N LYS A 41 2.55 -18.57 -2.43
CA LYS A 41 1.45 -19.52 -2.22
C LYS A 41 1.49 -20.73 -3.16
N HIS A 42 2.02 -20.56 -4.38
CA HIS A 42 2.17 -21.65 -5.34
C HIS A 42 3.42 -22.51 -5.10
N GLY A 43 4.46 -21.98 -4.43
CA GLY A 43 5.77 -22.65 -4.30
C GLY A 43 6.21 -23.05 -2.89
N SER A 44 5.62 -22.51 -1.82
CA SER A 44 6.17 -22.68 -0.46
C SER A 44 5.12 -22.62 0.66
N SER A 45 5.34 -23.39 1.73
CA SER A 45 4.50 -23.43 2.95
C SER A 45 4.94 -22.44 4.03
N ASP A 46 5.63 -21.36 3.67
CA ASP A 46 6.10 -20.35 4.62
C ASP A 46 4.93 -19.44 5.06
N SER A 47 4.11 -19.99 5.96
CA SER A 47 2.88 -19.37 6.46
C SER A 47 3.13 -18.01 7.13
N ASP A 48 4.30 -17.83 7.75
CA ASP A 48 4.62 -16.58 8.44
C ASP A 48 4.92 -15.47 7.44
N ARG A 49 5.68 -15.79 6.38
CA ARG A 49 5.95 -14.83 5.29
C ARG A 49 4.71 -14.51 4.47
N VAL A 50 3.84 -15.49 4.23
CA VAL A 50 2.52 -15.27 3.61
C VAL A 50 1.69 -14.29 4.44
N LYS A 51 1.61 -14.51 5.75
CA LYS A 51 0.82 -13.67 6.64
C LYS A 51 1.37 -12.25 6.74
N ASP A 52 2.69 -12.07 6.85
CA ASP A 52 3.32 -10.74 6.85
C ASP A 52 3.00 -9.98 5.56
N LEU A 53 3.10 -10.67 4.41
CA LEU A 53 2.84 -10.06 3.11
C LEU A 53 1.36 -9.70 2.93
N GLU A 54 0.44 -10.55 3.38
CA GLU A 54 -0.99 -10.26 3.43
C GLU A 54 -1.31 -9.04 4.31
N GLU A 55 -0.74 -8.96 5.51
CA GLU A 55 -0.93 -7.81 6.40
C GLU A 55 -0.38 -6.52 5.78
N ARG A 56 0.76 -6.60 5.09
CA ARG A 56 1.37 -5.48 4.36
C ARG A 56 0.49 -5.02 3.19
N ILE A 57 -0.12 -5.94 2.44
CA ILE A 57 -1.07 -5.61 1.37
C ILE A 57 -2.29 -4.89 1.95
N ILE A 58 -2.90 -5.45 2.99
CA ILE A 58 -4.10 -4.88 3.62
C ILE A 58 -3.85 -3.46 4.14
N LYS A 59 -2.70 -3.23 4.80
CA LYS A 59 -2.32 -1.89 5.28
C LYS A 59 -2.20 -0.90 4.13
N ARG A 60 -1.56 -1.28 3.02
CA ARG A 60 -1.41 -0.42 1.84
C ARG A 60 -2.72 -0.16 1.12
N GLU A 61 -3.61 -1.16 1.00
CA GLU A 61 -4.92 -0.99 0.39
C GLU A 61 -5.79 0.00 1.18
N LYS A 62 -5.77 -0.09 2.52
CA LYS A 62 -6.44 0.89 3.38
C LYS A 62 -5.88 2.30 3.19
N LEU A 63 -4.56 2.43 3.11
CA LEU A 63 -3.93 3.72 2.87
C LEU A 63 -4.28 4.28 1.48
N LEU A 64 -4.28 3.44 0.45
CA LEU A 64 -4.69 3.83 -0.89
C LEU A 64 -6.13 4.33 -0.89
N GLN A 65 -7.04 3.62 -0.21
CA GLN A 65 -8.43 4.05 -0.08
C GLN A 65 -8.54 5.41 0.61
N GLN A 66 -7.78 5.65 1.68
CA GLN A 66 -7.73 6.95 2.35
C GLN A 66 -7.23 8.06 1.41
N VAL A 67 -6.13 7.81 0.67
CA VAL A 67 -5.58 8.76 -0.30
C VAL A 67 -6.60 9.06 -1.40
N GLN A 68 -7.29 8.05 -1.92
CA GLN A 68 -8.33 8.22 -2.94
C GLN A 68 -9.52 9.01 -2.42
N ASN A 69 -9.99 8.73 -1.19
CA ASN A 69 -11.04 9.52 -0.57
C ASN A 69 -10.65 10.99 -0.44
N ASP A 70 -9.43 11.26 0.01
CA ASP A 70 -8.85 12.60 0.10
C ASP A 70 -8.75 13.31 -1.25
N ILE A 71 -8.38 12.60 -2.31
CA ILE A 71 -8.32 13.13 -3.69
C ILE A 71 -9.72 13.48 -4.18
N HIS A 72 -10.71 12.62 -3.91
CA HIS A 72 -12.08 12.78 -4.37
C HIS A 72 -12.94 13.65 -3.44
N GLY A 73 -12.40 14.12 -2.31
CA GLY A 73 -13.13 14.90 -1.32
C GLY A 73 -14.25 14.11 -0.63
N ILE A 74 -14.08 12.80 -0.48
CA ILE A 74 -15.03 11.92 0.22
C ILE A 74 -14.63 11.88 1.69
N ASP A 75 -15.40 12.52 2.57
CA ASP A 75 -15.30 12.30 4.02
C ASP A 75 -16.01 10.99 4.37
N LEU A 76 -15.27 10.03 4.94
CA LEU A 76 -15.77 8.75 5.48
C LEU A 76 -15.74 8.73 7.01
#